data_AF-A0A7Y5Q3H5-F1
#
_entry.id   AF-A0A7Y5Q3H5-F1
#
_cell.length_a   1.000
_cell.length_b   1.000
_cell.length_c   1.000
_cell.angle_alpha   90.00
_cell.angle_beta   90.00
_cell.angle_gamma   90.00
#
_symmetry.space_group_name_H-M   'P 1'
#
loop_
_entity.id
_entity.type
_entity.pdbx_description
1 polymer ?
#
loop_
_entity_poly.entity_id
_entity_poly.type
_entity_poly.pdbx_seq_one_letter_code
_entity_poly.pdbx_strand_id
1 'polypeptide(L)'
;MKAQPIDTVPRDDIYRPKSAYRRLLRAMTQAQVRLERKVNELVSYEQNPFYFHGALPTFVYWMLILSGLGLLFYYKATLTESYASMVYLSQVPFGNAIRSSHRYSADAMLLAIYLHIFRVYVTDRHREYRVVPWLTGVALLLLTYIAGVSGYLLVGDERSWGLTYHTRYALESVPLVGAWLAKQFLGGREISDYTMIRFLFFHLFSAIAIFWFIWMHLIRIRRPFMVVTVGIGAAIIGVILMVSGLFPAESYVTVANPHVPPATYEIGDWVYLPAYWLLAVAGPWVTWPVVLGFFALLLVIPYLLRDSRRNIAHVVRDKCVGCQLCAIDCPYAAIQMVPTWNERKKKPDLLAVVYPPRCSECGVCIGSCDFDAIELSSMPYKPIEDLVRDLAPKRAVADAAGD
;
A
#
# COMPACT_ATOMS: atom_id res chain seq x y z
N MET A 1 -27.28 -2.45 -31.44
CA MET A 1 -27.87 -2.38 -30.08
C MET A 1 -28.48 -1.00 -29.90
N LYS A 2 -29.81 -0.90 -29.80
CA LYS A 2 -30.51 0.37 -29.52
C LYS A 2 -30.21 0.76 -28.07
N ALA A 3 -29.74 1.99 -27.85
CA ALA A 3 -29.57 2.55 -26.52
C ALA A 3 -30.94 2.63 -25.84
N GLN A 4 -31.10 1.98 -24.68
CA GLN A 4 -32.29 2.15 -23.86
C GLN A 4 -32.27 3.55 -23.22
N PRO A 5 -33.39 4.29 -23.24
CA PRO A 5 -33.52 5.56 -22.55
C PRO A 5 -33.45 5.36 -21.02
N ILE A 6 -32.79 6.30 -20.33
CA ILE A 6 -32.38 6.23 -18.92
C ILE A 6 -33.55 6.54 -17.94
N ASP A 7 -34.81 6.52 -18.38
CA ASP A 7 -35.91 7.11 -17.60
C ASP A 7 -36.65 6.19 -16.63
N THR A 8 -36.15 5.00 -16.27
CA THR A 8 -36.92 4.10 -15.37
C THR A 8 -36.13 3.33 -14.31
N VAL A 9 -34.99 3.85 -13.82
CA VAL A 9 -34.46 3.33 -12.55
C VAL A 9 -35.05 4.17 -11.41
N PRO A 10 -35.91 3.62 -10.55
CA PRO A 10 -36.49 4.37 -9.45
C PRO A 10 -35.37 4.94 -8.55
N ARG A 11 -35.54 6.21 -8.13
CA ARG A 11 -34.51 7.00 -7.43
C ARG A 11 -34.20 6.49 -6.01
N ASP A 12 -35.08 5.69 -5.41
CA ASP A 12 -35.04 5.38 -3.97
C ASP A 12 -34.22 4.12 -3.62
N ASP A 13 -33.96 3.24 -4.60
CA ASP A 13 -33.26 1.97 -4.43
C ASP A 13 -31.76 2.03 -4.77
N ILE A 14 -31.23 3.23 -5.04
CA ILE A 14 -29.84 3.47 -5.45
C ILE A 14 -28.94 3.88 -4.26
N TYR A 15 -29.51 4.44 -3.19
CA TYR A 15 -28.73 4.97 -2.06
C TYR A 15 -28.33 3.92 -1.01
N ARG A 16 -29.05 2.79 -0.93
CA ARG A 16 -28.76 1.74 0.05
C ARG A 16 -27.67 0.78 -0.46
N PRO A 17 -26.55 0.62 0.25
CA PRO A 17 -25.59 -0.44 -0.05
C PRO A 17 -26.31 -1.80 0.08
N LYS A 18 -26.56 -2.46 -1.06
CA LYS A 18 -27.38 -3.69 -1.10
C LYS A 18 -26.73 -4.89 -0.39
N SER A 19 -25.40 -4.88 -0.21
CA SER A 19 -24.66 -5.94 0.48
C SER A 19 -24.10 -5.49 1.84
N ALA A 20 -24.00 -6.42 2.79
CA ALA A 20 -23.33 -6.21 4.08
C ALA A 20 -21.90 -5.70 3.90
N TYR A 21 -21.19 -6.22 2.89
CA TYR A 21 -19.86 -5.77 2.51
C TYR A 21 -19.80 -4.27 2.18
N ARG A 22 -20.71 -3.76 1.35
CA ARG A 22 -20.72 -2.33 0.98
C ARG A 22 -21.09 -1.42 2.16
N ARG A 23 -21.91 -1.90 3.09
CA ARG A 23 -22.18 -1.19 4.36
C ARG A 23 -20.91 -1.05 5.18
N LEU A 24 -20.19 -2.15 5.36
CA LEU A 24 -18.90 -2.16 6.06
C LEU A 24 -17.89 -1.22 5.39
N LEU A 25 -17.73 -1.33 4.07
CA LEU A 25 -16.78 -0.52 3.32
C LEU A 25 -17.07 0.97 3.50
N ARG A 26 -18.34 1.40 3.30
CA ARG A 26 -18.75 2.80 3.52
C ARG A 26 -18.51 3.26 4.96
N ALA A 27 -18.79 2.42 5.95
CA ALA A 27 -18.53 2.75 7.35
C ALA A 27 -17.03 2.97 7.62
N MET A 28 -16.17 2.10 7.06
CA MET A 28 -14.71 2.24 7.15
C MET A 28 -14.23 3.51 6.43
N THR A 29 -14.72 3.80 5.22
CA THR A 29 -14.38 5.05 4.50
C THR A 29 -14.78 6.28 5.31
N GLN A 30 -15.99 6.28 5.89
CA GLN A 30 -16.46 7.41 6.72
C GLN A 30 -15.63 7.58 7.99
N ALA A 31 -15.25 6.48 8.65
CA ALA A 31 -14.37 6.53 9.81
C ALA A 31 -13.01 7.13 9.44
N GLN A 32 -12.45 6.73 8.30
CA GLN A 32 -11.20 7.29 7.80
C GLN A 32 -11.32 8.79 7.48
N VAL A 33 -12.37 9.23 6.80
CA VAL A 33 -12.57 10.66 6.49
C VAL A 33 -12.71 11.50 7.77
N ARG A 34 -13.38 10.96 8.81
CA ARG A 34 -13.46 11.63 10.12
C ARG A 34 -12.09 11.77 10.77
N LEU A 35 -11.25 10.74 10.69
CA LEU A 35 -9.88 10.78 11.19
C LEU A 35 -9.05 11.82 10.42
N GLU A 36 -9.10 11.80 9.09
CA GLU A 36 -8.41 12.77 8.22
C GLU A 36 -8.82 14.20 8.54
N ARG A 37 -10.12 14.45 8.79
CA ARG A 37 -10.61 15.77 9.18
C ARG A 37 -10.04 16.22 10.52
N LYS A 38 -10.02 15.35 11.53
CA LYS A 38 -9.40 15.68 12.84
C LYS A 38 -7.91 15.98 12.70
N VAL A 39 -7.22 15.28 11.81
CA VAL A 39 -5.79 15.55 11.55
C VAL A 39 -5.61 16.89 10.85
N ASN A 40 -6.48 17.26 9.90
CA ASN A 40 -6.48 18.59 9.27
C ASN A 40 -6.73 19.74 10.25
N GLU A 41 -7.38 19.47 11.39
CA GLU A 41 -7.54 20.47 12.45
C GLU A 41 -6.23 20.69 13.23
N LEU A 42 -5.31 19.71 13.22
CA LEU A 42 -4.03 19.75 13.94
C LEU A 42 -2.86 20.17 13.05
N VAL A 43 -2.87 19.79 11.77
CA VAL A 43 -1.80 20.08 10.79
C VAL A 43 -2.41 20.67 9.52
N SER A 44 -1.62 21.48 8.80
CA SER A 44 -2.08 22.01 7.52
C SER A 44 -2.38 20.89 6.52
N TYR A 45 -3.27 21.16 5.56
CA TYR A 45 -3.68 20.19 4.54
C TYR A 45 -2.48 19.57 3.80
N GLU A 46 -1.45 20.37 3.51
CA GLU A 46 -0.22 19.92 2.84
C GLU A 46 0.68 19.02 3.71
N GLN A 47 0.51 19.07 5.04
CA GLN A 47 1.30 18.32 6.02
C GLN A 47 0.54 17.11 6.59
N ASN A 48 -0.66 16.81 6.09
CA ASN A 48 -1.40 15.64 6.53
C ASN A 48 -0.85 14.34 5.90
N PRO A 49 -0.26 13.40 6.67
CA PRO A 49 0.35 12.19 6.15
C PRO A 49 -0.64 11.22 5.49
N PHE A 50 -1.93 11.29 5.84
CA PHE A 50 -2.98 10.46 5.25
C PHE A 50 -3.25 10.77 3.76
N TYR A 51 -2.67 11.85 3.23
CA TYR A 51 -2.73 12.14 1.79
C TYR A 51 -1.57 11.55 1.00
N PHE A 52 -0.54 11.05 1.68
CA PHE A 52 0.70 10.58 1.07
C PHE A 52 0.90 9.06 1.16
N HIS A 53 -0.16 8.27 1.40
CA HIS A 53 -0.05 6.82 1.58
C HIS A 53 0.77 6.07 0.51
N GLY A 54 0.78 6.51 -0.76
CA GLY A 54 1.62 5.90 -1.82
C GLY A 54 3.06 6.44 -1.86
N ALA A 55 3.27 7.69 -1.44
CA ALA A 55 4.59 8.31 -1.38
C ALA A 55 5.37 7.90 -0.12
N LEU A 56 4.69 7.60 0.98
CA LEU A 56 5.32 7.18 2.25
C LEU A 56 6.22 5.94 2.08
N PRO A 57 5.77 4.80 1.50
CA PRO A 57 6.65 3.67 1.24
C PRO A 57 7.81 4.02 0.31
N THR A 58 7.56 4.84 -0.71
CA THR A 58 8.62 5.24 -1.67
C THR A 58 9.71 6.08 -0.98
N PHE A 59 9.32 6.99 -0.09
CA PHE A 59 10.25 7.80 0.69
C PHE A 59 11.09 6.94 1.65
N VAL A 60 10.45 6.04 2.40
CA VAL A 60 11.14 5.14 3.34
C VAL A 60 12.04 4.15 2.58
N TYR A 61 11.64 3.70 1.39
CA TYR A 61 12.48 2.89 0.51
C TYR A 61 13.80 3.59 0.17
N TRP A 62 13.78 4.89 -0.16
CA TRP A 62 15.02 5.63 -0.39
C TRP A 62 15.88 5.76 0.87
N MET A 63 15.26 5.92 2.05
CA MET A 63 16.01 5.88 3.32
C MET A 63 16.71 4.53 3.52
N LEU A 64 16.02 3.42 3.21
CA LEU A 64 16.58 2.06 3.26
C LEU A 64 17.75 1.89 2.30
N ILE A 65 17.64 2.37 1.06
CA ILE A 65 18.73 2.30 0.09
C ILE A 65 19.96 3.09 0.56
N LEU A 66 19.78 4.34 1.00
CA LEU A 66 20.89 5.18 1.43
C LEU A 66 21.60 4.61 2.67
N SER A 67 20.82 4.21 3.69
CA SER A 67 21.39 3.59 4.90
C SER A 67 22.01 2.22 4.60
N GLY A 68 21.40 1.41 3.74
CA GLY A 68 21.90 0.10 3.34
C GLY A 68 23.22 0.17 2.55
N LEU A 69 23.36 1.14 1.65
CA LEU A 69 24.63 1.44 0.98
C LEU A 69 25.72 1.81 1.99
N GLY A 70 25.38 2.61 3.01
CA GLY A 70 26.26 2.93 4.13
C GLY A 70 26.73 1.68 4.88
N LEU A 71 25.81 0.76 5.18
CA LEU A 71 26.13 -0.52 5.85
C LEU A 71 27.03 -1.42 5.00
N LEU A 72 26.81 -1.43 3.68
CA LEU A 72 27.54 -2.29 2.75
C LEU A 72 29.05 -1.98 2.69
N PHE A 73 29.46 -0.74 2.98
CA PHE A 73 30.88 -0.38 3.08
C PHE A 73 31.63 -1.09 4.21
N TYR A 74 30.92 -1.50 5.27
CA TYR A 74 31.51 -2.12 6.46
C TYR A 74 31.20 -3.61 6.57
N TYR A 75 30.11 -4.08 5.96
CA TYR A 75 29.62 -5.44 6.11
C TYR A 75 30.49 -6.47 5.36
N LYS A 76 30.77 -7.60 6.01
CA LYS A 76 31.48 -8.73 5.42
C LYS A 76 30.62 -10.00 5.44
N ALA A 77 30.24 -10.50 4.27
CA ALA A 77 29.33 -11.63 4.12
C ALA A 77 30.04 -13.00 4.21
N THR A 78 30.70 -13.27 5.33
CA THR A 78 31.30 -14.58 5.65
C THR A 78 30.76 -15.10 6.97
N LEU A 79 30.86 -16.41 7.22
CA LEU A 79 30.41 -17.01 8.47
C LEU A 79 31.14 -16.44 9.69
N THR A 80 32.43 -16.15 9.54
CA THR A 80 33.28 -15.69 10.63
C THR A 80 33.25 -14.17 10.83
N GLU A 81 33.04 -13.39 9.77
CA GLU A 81 33.13 -11.93 9.85
C GLU A 81 31.79 -11.20 9.81
N SER A 82 30.67 -11.85 9.46
CA SER A 82 29.35 -11.21 9.43
C SER A 82 28.99 -10.52 10.75
N TYR A 83 29.00 -11.27 11.85
CA TYR A 83 28.75 -10.73 13.19
C TYR A 83 29.82 -9.72 13.61
N ALA A 84 31.10 -10.05 13.41
CA ALA A 84 32.22 -9.18 13.80
C ALA A 84 32.17 -7.82 13.09
N SER A 85 31.77 -7.78 11.82
CA SER A 85 31.60 -6.54 11.06
C SER A 85 30.45 -5.67 11.59
N MET A 86 29.38 -6.28 12.12
CA MET A 86 28.29 -5.56 12.78
C MET A 86 28.68 -5.00 14.14
N VAL A 87 29.51 -5.73 14.91
CA VAL A 87 30.09 -5.23 16.17
C VAL A 87 31.07 -4.09 15.89
N TYR A 88 31.91 -4.22 14.88
CA TYR A 88 32.83 -3.16 14.46
C TYR A 88 32.08 -1.91 14.02
N LEU A 89 31.00 -2.05 13.24
CA LEU A 89 30.15 -0.93 12.84
C LEU A 89 29.62 -0.15 14.05
N SER A 90 29.28 -0.82 15.15
CA SER A 90 28.85 -0.16 16.38
C SER A 90 29.91 0.71 17.05
N GLN A 91 31.19 0.53 16.68
CA GLN A 91 32.33 1.32 17.19
C GLN A 91 32.68 2.50 16.28
N VAL A 92 32.22 2.51 15.03
CA VAL A 92 32.44 3.60 14.06
C VAL A 92 31.55 4.80 14.44
N PRO A 93 32.05 6.05 14.32
CA PRO A 93 31.22 7.24 14.52
C PRO A 93 29.95 7.18 13.67
N PHE A 94 28.79 7.36 14.31
CA PHE A 94 27.45 7.23 13.70
C PHE A 94 27.08 5.85 13.14
N GLY A 95 27.92 4.81 13.26
CA GLY A 95 27.63 3.49 12.71
C GLY A 95 26.38 2.84 13.31
N ASN A 96 26.19 2.95 14.64
CA ASN A 96 24.94 2.54 15.30
C ASN A 96 23.72 3.32 14.83
N ALA A 97 23.85 4.62 14.50
CA ALA A 97 22.76 5.43 14.00
C ALA A 97 22.35 4.98 12.59
N ILE A 98 23.32 4.68 11.71
CA ILE A 98 23.05 4.15 10.35
C ILE A 98 22.39 2.76 10.45
N ARG A 99 22.92 1.88 11.30
CA ARG A 99 22.37 0.54 11.53
C ARG A 99 20.93 0.57 12.07
N SER A 100 20.70 1.36 13.11
CA SER A 100 19.40 1.48 13.75
C SER A 100 18.39 2.16 12.82
N SER A 101 18.79 3.23 12.12
CA SER A 101 17.91 3.88 11.16
C SER A 101 17.52 2.96 10.00
N HIS A 102 18.44 2.12 9.49
CA HIS A 102 18.10 1.11 8.49
C HIS A 102 17.07 0.10 9.03
N ARG A 103 17.30 -0.42 10.24
CA ARG A 103 16.42 -1.38 10.91
C ARG A 103 15.02 -0.81 11.14
N TYR A 104 14.89 0.39 11.67
CA TYR A 104 13.58 1.02 11.92
C TYR A 104 12.92 1.56 10.65
N SER A 105 13.71 1.93 9.64
CA SER A 105 13.16 2.24 8.31
C SER A 105 12.52 1.00 7.69
N ALA A 106 13.01 -0.21 7.97
CA ALA A 106 12.38 -1.43 7.48
C ALA A 106 10.98 -1.61 8.09
N ASP A 107 10.80 -1.33 9.38
CA ASP A 107 9.49 -1.38 10.04
C ASP A 107 8.56 -0.30 9.50
N ALA A 108 9.07 0.93 9.37
CA ALA A 108 8.33 2.03 8.79
C ALA A 108 7.85 1.72 7.36
N MET A 109 8.64 0.98 6.58
CA MET A 109 8.29 0.56 5.21
C MET A 109 7.06 -0.36 5.23
N LEU A 110 7.06 -1.42 6.04
CA LEU A 110 5.91 -2.33 6.11
C LEU A 110 4.67 -1.64 6.69
N LEU A 111 4.82 -0.81 7.73
CA LEU A 111 3.71 -0.03 8.27
C LEU A 111 3.11 0.92 7.22
N ALA A 112 3.95 1.61 6.43
CA ALA A 112 3.49 2.46 5.35
C ALA A 112 2.77 1.66 4.25
N ILE A 113 3.26 0.46 3.90
CA ILE A 113 2.59 -0.45 2.96
C ILE A 113 1.23 -0.89 3.49
N TYR A 114 1.13 -1.29 4.77
CA TYR A 114 -0.16 -1.69 5.35
C TYR A 114 -1.17 -0.55 5.36
N LEU A 115 -0.75 0.66 5.71
CA LEU A 115 -1.59 1.85 5.61
C LEU A 115 -2.00 2.14 4.15
N HIS A 116 -1.11 1.93 3.19
CA HIS A 116 -1.39 2.08 1.77
C HIS A 116 -2.44 1.07 1.27
N ILE A 117 -2.24 -0.22 1.56
CA ILE A 117 -3.18 -1.29 1.21
C ILE A 117 -4.54 -1.02 1.85
N PHE A 118 -4.56 -0.63 3.13
CA PHE A 118 -5.79 -0.27 3.83
C PHE A 118 -6.53 0.87 3.13
N ARG A 119 -5.85 1.99 2.82
CA ARG A 119 -6.42 3.13 2.07
C ARG A 119 -7.02 2.67 0.75
N VAL A 120 -6.27 1.90 -0.04
CA VAL A 120 -6.70 1.44 -1.37
C VAL A 120 -7.88 0.48 -1.27
N TYR A 121 -7.90 -0.38 -0.25
CA TYR A 121 -9.01 -1.29 0.02
C TYR A 121 -10.29 -0.53 0.41
N VAL A 122 -10.23 0.32 1.44
CA VAL A 122 -11.42 1.01 1.97
C VAL A 122 -11.99 2.07 1.05
N THR A 123 -11.19 2.58 0.10
CA THR A 123 -11.65 3.51 -0.94
C THR A 123 -12.09 2.79 -2.23
N ASP A 124 -12.18 1.47 -2.19
CA ASP A 124 -12.54 0.58 -3.31
C ASP A 124 -11.64 0.73 -4.56
N ARG A 125 -10.40 1.16 -4.35
CA ARG A 125 -9.43 1.49 -5.41
C ARG A 125 -8.60 0.28 -5.86
N HIS A 126 -9.13 -0.94 -5.75
CA HIS A 126 -8.43 -2.18 -6.08
C HIS A 126 -9.10 -3.00 -7.20
N ARG A 127 -10.23 -2.52 -7.74
CA ARG A 127 -11.09 -3.24 -8.68
C ARG A 127 -10.98 -2.74 -10.12
N GLU A 128 -11.58 -3.48 -11.05
CA GLU A 128 -11.66 -3.15 -12.48
C GLU A 128 -10.27 -2.83 -13.08
N TYR A 129 -10.07 -1.65 -13.68
CA TYR A 129 -8.77 -1.31 -14.28
C TYR A 129 -7.63 -1.17 -13.24
N ARG A 130 -7.93 -1.08 -11.93
CA ARG A 130 -6.92 -1.04 -10.85
C ARG A 130 -6.47 -2.42 -10.36
N VAL A 131 -7.02 -3.49 -10.90
CA VAL A 131 -6.57 -4.86 -10.58
C VAL A 131 -5.06 -4.99 -10.84
N VAL A 132 -4.55 -4.41 -11.94
CA VAL A 132 -3.11 -4.51 -12.27
C VAL A 132 -2.22 -3.79 -11.24
N PRO A 133 -2.44 -2.49 -10.90
CA PRO A 133 -1.75 -1.85 -9.78
C PRO A 133 -1.88 -2.61 -8.46
N TRP A 134 -3.04 -3.20 -8.16
CA TRP A 134 -3.21 -4.00 -6.95
C TRP A 134 -2.31 -5.23 -6.94
N LEU A 135 -2.28 -6.00 -8.03
CA LEU A 135 -1.43 -7.20 -8.14
C LEU A 135 0.06 -6.86 -8.06
N THR A 136 0.50 -5.76 -8.69
CA THR A 136 1.90 -5.31 -8.55
C THR A 136 2.20 -4.83 -7.12
N GLY A 137 1.22 -4.24 -6.43
CA GLY A 137 1.32 -3.90 -5.00
C GLY A 137 1.45 -5.13 -4.09
N VAL A 138 0.71 -6.20 -4.37
CA VAL A 138 0.85 -7.49 -3.65
C VAL A 138 2.24 -8.10 -3.87
N ALA A 139 2.77 -8.02 -5.11
CA ALA A 139 4.13 -8.45 -5.40
C ALA A 139 5.18 -7.60 -4.64
N LEU A 140 4.99 -6.28 -4.55
CA LEU A 140 5.85 -5.39 -3.77
C LEU A 140 5.84 -5.71 -2.27
N LEU A 141 4.68 -6.05 -1.70
CA LEU A 141 4.57 -6.50 -0.31
C LEU A 141 5.39 -7.77 -0.08
N LEU A 142 5.25 -8.76 -0.98
CA LEU A 142 6.03 -10.00 -0.90
C LEU A 142 7.54 -9.75 -0.99
N LEU A 143 7.98 -8.94 -1.97
CA LEU A 143 9.39 -8.60 -2.14
C LEU A 143 9.95 -7.84 -0.93
N THR A 144 9.16 -6.95 -0.33
CA THR A 144 9.54 -6.20 0.88
C THR A 144 9.72 -7.15 2.07
N TYR A 145 8.81 -8.12 2.23
CA TYR A 145 8.94 -9.15 3.27
C TYR A 145 10.20 -10.00 3.09
N ILE A 146 10.48 -10.43 1.85
CA ILE A 146 11.71 -11.16 1.51
C ILE A 146 12.95 -10.31 1.86
N ALA A 147 12.97 -9.04 1.47
CA ALA A 147 14.08 -8.12 1.73
C ALA A 147 14.33 -7.94 3.23
N GLY A 148 13.28 -7.70 4.02
CA GLY A 148 13.41 -7.52 5.46
C GLY A 148 13.87 -8.78 6.18
N VAL A 149 13.27 -9.93 5.86
CA VAL A 149 13.70 -11.23 6.42
C VAL A 149 15.14 -11.53 6.04
N SER A 150 15.54 -11.39 4.79
CA SER A 150 16.93 -11.64 4.39
C SER A 150 17.91 -10.69 5.07
N GLY A 151 17.51 -9.45 5.39
CA GLY A 151 18.31 -8.51 6.17
C GLY A 151 18.61 -9.01 7.59
N TYR A 152 17.65 -9.66 8.24
CA TYR A 152 17.89 -10.32 9.53
C TYR A 152 18.87 -11.46 9.45
N LEU A 153 18.83 -12.23 8.36
CA LEU A 153 19.73 -13.36 8.15
C LEU A 153 21.20 -12.92 7.97
N LEU A 154 21.46 -11.65 7.60
CA LEU A 154 22.82 -11.14 7.40
C LEU A 154 23.60 -10.90 8.69
N VAL A 155 22.93 -10.73 9.84
CA VAL A 155 23.61 -10.26 11.06
C VAL A 155 24.58 -11.31 11.63
N GLY A 156 24.30 -12.59 11.43
CA GLY A 156 25.14 -13.70 11.94
C GLY A 156 25.11 -13.87 13.46
N ASP A 157 24.12 -13.28 14.14
CA ASP A 157 23.86 -13.47 15.58
C ASP A 157 22.94 -14.68 15.84
N GLU A 158 22.68 -14.96 17.11
CA GLU A 158 21.81 -16.04 17.55
C GLU A 158 20.43 -16.03 16.86
N ARG A 159 19.83 -14.85 16.72
CA ARG A 159 18.55 -14.69 16.02
C ARG A 159 18.67 -15.02 14.54
N SER A 160 19.71 -14.53 13.85
CA SER A 160 19.94 -14.85 12.44
C SER A 160 20.02 -16.35 12.19
N TRP A 161 20.78 -17.09 13.03
CA TRP A 161 20.88 -18.53 12.88
C TRP A 161 19.58 -19.23 13.23
N GLY A 162 18.91 -18.83 14.31
CA GLY A 162 17.57 -19.32 14.64
C GLY A 162 16.59 -19.18 13.48
N LEU A 163 16.53 -18.01 12.85
CA LEU A 163 15.73 -17.76 11.64
C LEU A 163 16.21 -18.60 10.45
N THR A 164 17.51 -18.82 10.28
CA THR A 164 18.07 -19.68 9.23
C THR A 164 17.58 -21.12 9.36
N TYR A 165 17.63 -21.69 10.57
CA TYR A 165 17.11 -23.04 10.86
C TYR A 165 15.60 -23.13 10.65
N HIS A 166 14.84 -22.13 11.11
CA HIS A 166 13.38 -22.09 10.89
C HIS A 166 13.03 -21.97 9.40
N THR A 167 13.77 -21.15 8.65
CA THR A 167 13.56 -21.03 7.19
C THR A 167 13.87 -22.34 6.49
N ARG A 168 14.98 -23.01 6.84
CA ARG A 168 15.32 -24.34 6.34
C ARG A 168 14.20 -25.33 6.63
N TYR A 169 13.72 -25.39 7.87
CA TYR A 169 12.63 -26.29 8.30
C TYR A 169 11.33 -26.04 7.53
N ALA A 170 10.95 -24.76 7.35
CA ALA A 170 9.79 -24.40 6.54
C ALA A 170 9.94 -24.83 5.08
N LEU A 171 11.12 -24.64 4.48
CA LEU A 171 11.37 -25.05 3.10
C LEU A 171 11.37 -26.57 2.95
N GLU A 172 12.02 -27.30 3.86
CA GLU A 172 12.06 -28.78 3.85
C GLU A 172 10.68 -29.42 3.95
N SER A 173 9.73 -28.75 4.64
CA SER A 173 8.35 -29.23 4.76
C SER A 173 7.52 -29.16 3.47
N VAL A 174 7.99 -28.43 2.44
CA VAL A 174 7.27 -28.32 1.17
C VAL A 174 7.28 -29.66 0.43
N PRO A 175 6.11 -30.25 0.09
CA PRO A 175 6.06 -31.54 -0.58
C PRO A 175 6.83 -31.54 -1.91
N LEU A 176 7.46 -32.67 -2.24
CA LEU A 176 8.19 -32.95 -3.49
C LEU A 176 9.48 -32.14 -3.72
N VAL A 177 9.49 -30.83 -3.42
CA VAL A 177 10.59 -29.92 -3.75
C VAL A 177 11.33 -29.37 -2.53
N GLY A 178 10.86 -29.62 -1.31
CA GLY A 178 11.36 -28.97 -0.10
C GLY A 178 12.85 -29.16 0.19
N ALA A 179 13.36 -30.40 0.07
CA ALA A 179 14.78 -30.68 0.26
C ALA A 179 15.67 -29.95 -0.77
N TRP A 180 15.17 -29.80 -2.01
CA TRP A 180 15.88 -29.03 -3.04
C TRP A 180 15.85 -27.52 -2.73
N LEU A 181 14.70 -26.99 -2.32
CA LEU A 181 14.55 -25.58 -1.93
C LEU A 181 15.47 -25.21 -0.77
N ALA A 182 15.50 -26.02 0.30
CA ALA A 182 16.36 -25.79 1.45
C ALA A 182 17.85 -25.82 1.09
N LYS A 183 18.26 -26.77 0.22
CA LYS A 183 19.62 -26.82 -0.31
C LYS A 183 19.96 -25.57 -1.13
N GLN A 184 19.03 -25.04 -1.94
CA GLN A 184 19.25 -23.79 -2.69
C GLN A 184 19.26 -22.55 -1.79
N PHE A 185 18.49 -22.56 -0.70
CA PHE A 185 18.52 -21.49 0.27
C PHE A 185 19.88 -21.41 0.98
N LEU A 186 20.42 -22.54 1.44
CA LEU A 186 21.71 -22.58 2.13
C LEU A 186 22.92 -22.52 1.19
N GLY A 187 22.78 -23.00 -0.05
CA GLY A 187 23.90 -23.16 -0.98
C GLY A 187 24.76 -24.40 -0.75
N GLY A 188 24.25 -25.35 0.01
CA GLY A 188 24.92 -26.60 0.34
C GLY A 188 24.03 -27.50 1.18
N ARG A 189 24.60 -28.59 1.69
CA ARG A 189 23.94 -29.41 2.72
C ARG A 189 24.03 -28.78 4.11
N GLU A 190 25.09 -28.01 4.32
CA GLU A 190 25.41 -27.34 5.57
C GLU A 190 25.52 -25.82 5.35
N ILE A 191 25.38 -25.08 6.45
CA ILE A 191 25.65 -23.65 6.48
C ILE A 191 27.14 -23.42 6.20
N SER A 192 27.46 -22.53 5.26
CA SER A 192 28.83 -22.21 4.83
C SER A 192 28.94 -20.74 4.44
N ASP A 193 30.12 -20.28 4.02
CA ASP A 193 30.27 -18.92 3.47
C ASP A 193 29.37 -18.68 2.24
N TYR A 194 29.07 -19.74 1.48
CA TYR A 194 28.10 -19.67 0.39
C TYR A 194 26.68 -19.31 0.87
N THR A 195 26.32 -19.64 2.11
CA THR A 195 25.04 -19.26 2.70
C THR A 195 24.98 -17.74 2.92
N MET A 196 26.04 -17.14 3.46
CA MET A 196 26.08 -15.71 3.74
C MET A 196 26.05 -14.85 2.48
N ILE A 197 26.84 -15.22 1.46
CA ILE A 197 26.81 -14.49 0.19
C ILE A 197 25.45 -14.63 -0.52
N ARG A 198 24.75 -15.77 -0.36
CA ARG A 198 23.37 -15.94 -0.88
C ARG A 198 22.37 -15.07 -0.15
N PHE A 199 22.47 -14.95 1.18
CA PHE A 199 21.61 -14.05 1.93
C PHE A 199 21.83 -12.60 1.49
N LEU A 200 23.09 -12.20 1.25
CA LEU A 200 23.39 -10.87 0.74
C LEU A 200 22.80 -10.67 -0.66
N PHE A 201 22.94 -11.68 -1.53
CA PHE A 201 22.31 -11.67 -2.84
C PHE A 201 20.79 -11.53 -2.74
N PHE A 202 20.10 -12.31 -1.92
CA PHE A 202 18.64 -12.21 -1.76
C PHE A 202 18.21 -10.83 -1.26
N HIS A 203 18.95 -10.25 -0.32
CA HIS A 203 18.66 -8.92 0.21
C HIS A 203 18.86 -7.82 -0.82
N LEU A 204 20.02 -7.79 -1.50
CA LEU A 204 20.29 -6.77 -2.52
C LEU A 204 19.41 -6.95 -3.77
N PHE A 205 19.20 -8.19 -4.21
CA PHE A 205 18.35 -8.50 -5.35
C PHE A 205 16.90 -8.09 -5.09
N SER A 206 16.35 -8.40 -3.91
CA SER A 206 14.99 -7.99 -3.55
C SER A 206 14.86 -6.46 -3.47
N ALA A 207 15.86 -5.75 -2.93
CA ALA A 207 15.89 -4.29 -2.94
C ALA A 207 15.85 -3.72 -4.37
N ILE A 208 16.67 -4.24 -5.29
CA ILE A 208 16.66 -3.83 -6.70
C ILE A 208 15.34 -4.21 -7.40
N ALA A 209 14.80 -5.40 -7.11
CA ALA A 209 13.52 -5.83 -7.65
C ALA A 209 12.38 -4.92 -7.18
N ILE A 210 12.39 -4.47 -5.92
CA ILE A 210 11.42 -3.49 -5.40
C ILE A 210 11.46 -2.21 -6.23
N PHE A 211 12.63 -1.65 -6.55
CA PHE A 211 12.73 -0.48 -7.43
C PHE A 211 12.01 -0.69 -8.78
N TRP A 212 12.29 -1.82 -9.43
CA TRP A 212 11.70 -2.13 -10.73
C TRP A 212 10.19 -2.37 -10.66
N PHE A 213 9.72 -3.05 -9.61
CA PHE A 213 8.29 -3.24 -9.37
C PHE A 213 7.58 -1.96 -8.96
N ILE A 214 8.24 -1.03 -8.25
CA ILE A 214 7.72 0.32 -7.99
C ILE A 214 7.49 1.04 -9.33
N TRP A 215 8.48 1.02 -10.24
CA TRP A 215 8.32 1.59 -11.58
C TRP A 215 7.13 0.97 -12.34
N MET A 216 7.01 -0.37 -12.33
CA MET A 216 5.87 -1.06 -12.93
C MET A 216 4.53 -0.69 -12.30
N HIS A 217 4.50 -0.57 -10.97
CA HIS A 217 3.32 -0.19 -10.22
C HIS A 217 2.86 1.23 -10.58
N LEU A 218 3.81 2.17 -10.66
CA LEU A 218 3.54 3.59 -10.92
C LEU A 218 3.12 3.88 -12.36
N ILE A 219 3.68 3.19 -13.37
CA ILE A 219 3.26 3.37 -14.78
C ILE A 219 1.78 3.03 -15.01
N ARG A 220 1.22 2.18 -14.15
CA ARG A 220 -0.19 1.78 -14.21
C ARG A 220 -1.11 2.72 -13.44
N ILE A 221 -0.56 3.78 -12.83
CA ILE A 221 -1.28 4.80 -12.08
C ILE A 221 -1.17 6.12 -12.83
N ARG A 222 -2.29 6.83 -12.98
CA ARG A 222 -2.30 8.18 -13.58
C ARG A 222 -1.93 9.21 -12.52
N ARG A 223 -0.93 10.04 -12.82
CA ARG A 223 -0.43 11.13 -11.95
C ARG A 223 -0.11 10.67 -10.52
N PRO A 224 0.77 9.66 -10.35
CA PRO A 224 1.18 9.25 -9.02
C PRO A 224 1.99 10.37 -8.35
N PHE A 225 1.66 10.68 -7.10
CA PHE A 225 2.50 11.53 -6.27
C PHE A 225 3.53 10.63 -5.57
N MET A 226 4.82 10.84 -5.84
CA MET A 226 5.90 9.97 -5.37
C MET A 226 6.76 10.58 -4.25
N VAL A 227 6.68 11.89 -4.09
CA VAL A 227 7.46 12.62 -3.10
C VAL A 227 6.60 12.87 -1.86
N VAL A 228 7.21 13.12 -0.72
CA VAL A 228 6.51 13.68 0.44
C VAL A 228 6.88 15.15 0.54
N THR A 229 6.11 15.95 1.27
CA THR A 229 6.53 17.32 1.57
C THR A 229 7.76 17.30 2.47
N VAL A 230 8.55 18.38 2.47
CA VAL A 230 9.75 18.49 3.30
C VAL A 230 9.42 18.30 4.79
N GLY A 231 8.30 18.85 5.26
CA GLY A 231 7.86 18.69 6.65
C GLY A 231 7.55 17.24 7.02
N ILE A 232 6.79 16.51 6.20
CA ILE A 232 6.52 15.08 6.41
C ILE A 232 7.81 14.26 6.36
N GLY A 233 8.67 14.53 5.38
CA GLY A 233 9.96 13.84 5.25
C GLY A 233 10.85 14.06 6.48
N ALA A 234 10.96 15.30 6.94
CA ALA A 234 11.71 15.65 8.14
C ALA A 234 11.12 15.01 9.41
N ALA A 235 9.79 14.94 9.51
CA ALA A 235 9.12 14.27 10.63
C ALA A 235 9.41 12.76 10.64
N ILE A 236 9.35 12.09 9.49
CA ILE A 236 9.68 10.66 9.37
C ILE A 236 11.15 10.40 9.75
N ILE A 237 12.07 11.18 9.19
CA ILE A 237 13.50 11.09 9.53
C ILE A 237 13.71 11.34 11.03
N GLY A 238 13.09 12.39 11.58
CA GLY A 238 13.18 12.74 12.99
C GLY A 238 12.67 11.63 13.91
N VAL A 239 11.51 11.05 13.61
CA VAL A 239 10.96 9.92 14.38
C VAL A 239 11.88 8.69 14.29
N ILE A 240 12.38 8.35 13.10
CA ILE A 240 13.28 7.20 12.92
C ILE A 240 14.59 7.41 13.69
N LEU A 241 15.20 8.60 13.62
CA LEU A 241 16.42 8.91 14.36
C LEU A 241 16.17 8.96 15.88
N MET A 242 15.02 9.49 16.31
CA MET A 242 14.63 9.49 17.72
C MET A 242 14.48 8.07 18.25
N VAL A 243 13.73 7.20 17.55
CA VAL A 243 13.57 5.79 17.93
C VAL A 243 14.93 5.08 17.89
N SER A 244 15.76 5.35 16.88
CA SER A 244 17.12 4.79 16.77
C SER A 244 18.04 5.18 17.93
N GLY A 245 17.86 6.39 18.49
CA GLY A 245 18.63 6.85 19.64
C GLY A 245 18.10 6.32 20.98
N LEU A 246 16.77 6.19 21.12
CA LEU A 246 16.13 5.67 22.33
C LEU A 246 16.27 4.14 22.44
N PHE A 247 16.22 3.45 21.30
CA PHE A 247 16.27 2.00 21.20
C PHE A 247 17.28 1.64 20.10
N PRO A 248 18.58 1.59 20.39
CA PRO A 248 19.56 1.22 19.37
C PRO A 248 19.39 -0.24 18.94
N ALA A 249 19.63 -0.53 17.66
CA ALA A 249 19.59 -1.88 17.12
C ALA A 249 20.86 -2.65 17.54
N GLU A 250 20.71 -3.52 18.53
CA GLU A 250 21.80 -4.36 19.04
C GLU A 250 21.89 -5.71 18.30
N SER A 251 23.05 -6.37 18.38
CA SER A 251 23.19 -7.79 18.02
C SER A 251 23.04 -8.63 19.28
N TYR A 252 22.38 -9.79 19.19
CA TYR A 252 22.30 -10.71 20.32
C TYR A 252 23.68 -11.32 20.62
N VAL A 253 24.08 -11.34 21.90
CA VAL A 253 25.50 -11.33 22.36
C VAL A 253 26.22 -12.69 22.32
N THR A 254 25.59 -13.78 21.88
CA THR A 254 26.29 -15.07 21.83
C THR A 254 26.96 -15.24 20.46
N VAL A 255 28.25 -15.61 20.44
CA VAL A 255 28.93 -16.11 19.24
C VAL A 255 28.23 -17.40 18.86
N ALA A 256 27.13 -17.25 18.11
CA ALA A 256 26.26 -18.34 17.79
C ALA A 256 26.97 -19.23 16.78
N ASN A 257 27.23 -20.47 17.18
CA ASN A 257 27.81 -21.45 16.28
C ASN A 257 26.82 -21.68 15.14
N PRO A 258 27.17 -21.38 13.87
CA PRO A 258 26.26 -21.53 12.75
C PRO A 258 25.76 -22.97 12.59
N HIS A 259 26.51 -23.96 13.09
CA HIS A 259 26.19 -25.39 12.98
C HIS A 259 25.36 -25.94 14.15
N VAL A 260 25.05 -25.12 15.15
CA VAL A 260 24.22 -25.54 16.29
C VAL A 260 22.99 -24.63 16.36
N PRO A 261 21.77 -25.17 16.24
CA PRO A 261 20.58 -24.35 16.39
C PRO A 261 20.52 -23.78 17.82
N PRO A 262 20.24 -22.48 18.00
CA PRO A 262 20.11 -21.90 19.33
C PRO A 262 18.93 -22.53 20.08
N ALA A 263 19.12 -22.81 21.37
CA ALA A 263 18.09 -23.42 22.21
C ALA A 263 16.86 -22.52 22.37
N THR A 264 17.08 -21.21 22.49
CA THR A 264 16.04 -20.18 22.57
C THR A 264 16.59 -18.90 21.98
N TYR A 265 15.84 -18.21 21.12
CA TYR A 265 16.23 -16.90 20.62
C TYR A 265 14.98 -16.01 20.50
N GLU A 266 15.19 -14.69 20.50
CA GLU A 266 14.08 -13.74 20.43
C GLU A 266 13.52 -13.61 19.01
N ILE A 267 12.27 -14.01 18.82
CA ILE A 267 11.45 -13.72 17.64
C ILE A 267 10.64 -12.43 17.90
N GLY A 268 11.27 -11.42 18.49
CA GLY A 268 10.59 -10.24 19.06
C GLY A 268 10.06 -9.23 18.03
N ASP A 269 10.40 -9.35 16.75
CA ASP A 269 9.89 -8.43 15.74
C ASP A 269 8.49 -8.82 15.25
N TRP A 270 7.50 -8.07 15.73
CA TRP A 270 6.09 -8.23 15.39
C TRP A 270 5.74 -7.73 13.98
N VAL A 271 6.63 -7.04 13.27
CA VAL A 271 6.39 -6.50 11.93
C VAL A 271 6.82 -7.52 10.86
N TYR A 272 8.07 -8.00 10.89
CA TYR A 272 8.57 -8.97 9.92
C TYR A 272 8.54 -10.42 10.39
N LEU A 273 8.57 -10.73 11.68
CA LEU A 273 8.68 -12.12 12.16
C LEU A 273 7.38 -12.82 12.64
N PRO A 274 6.13 -12.32 12.45
CA PRO A 274 4.93 -13.08 12.82
C PRO A 274 4.84 -14.48 12.22
N ALA A 275 5.28 -14.67 10.96
CA ALA A 275 5.28 -15.99 10.32
C ALA A 275 6.28 -16.95 10.97
N TYR A 276 7.42 -16.44 11.44
CA TYR A 276 8.41 -17.22 12.19
C TYR A 276 7.91 -17.58 13.58
N TRP A 277 7.22 -16.66 14.25
CA TRP A 277 6.56 -16.95 15.52
C TRP A 277 5.52 -18.06 15.35
N LEU A 278 4.66 -17.96 14.33
CA LEU A 278 3.69 -19.00 14.02
C LEU A 278 4.35 -20.35 13.69
N LEU A 279 5.45 -20.32 12.94
CA LEU A 279 6.23 -21.51 12.61
C LEU A 279 6.83 -22.19 13.85
N ALA A 280 7.34 -21.39 14.80
CA ALA A 280 7.91 -21.91 16.03
C ALA A 280 6.84 -22.56 16.94
N VAL A 281 5.62 -22.00 17.00
CA VAL A 281 4.58 -22.49 17.92
C VAL A 281 3.65 -23.55 17.31
N ALA A 282 3.37 -23.48 16.01
CA ALA A 282 2.36 -24.30 15.33
C ALA A 282 2.93 -25.18 14.20
N GLY A 283 4.21 -25.00 13.84
CA GLY A 283 4.87 -25.77 12.79
C GLY A 283 4.45 -25.37 11.36
N PRO A 284 5.12 -25.94 10.35
CA PRO A 284 5.02 -25.50 8.97
C PRO A 284 3.66 -25.80 8.34
N TRP A 285 3.00 -26.89 8.77
CA TRP A 285 1.69 -27.28 8.26
C TRP A 285 0.57 -26.32 8.64
N VAL A 286 0.77 -25.48 9.67
CA VAL A 286 -0.12 -24.37 10.00
C VAL A 286 0.37 -23.08 9.35
N THR A 287 1.67 -22.80 9.40
CA THR A 287 2.25 -21.56 8.87
C THR A 287 2.05 -21.41 7.36
N TRP A 288 2.30 -22.45 6.57
CA TRP A 288 2.17 -22.36 5.11
C TRP A 288 0.72 -22.03 4.67
N PRO A 289 -0.33 -22.72 5.15
CA PRO A 289 -1.70 -22.32 4.83
C PRO A 289 -2.06 -20.90 5.26
N VAL A 290 -1.56 -20.42 6.41
CA VAL A 290 -1.84 -19.04 6.86
C VAL A 290 -1.17 -18.02 5.94
N VAL A 291 0.12 -18.20 5.61
CA VAL A 291 0.86 -17.30 4.73
C VAL A 291 0.31 -17.35 3.30
N LEU A 292 0.14 -18.54 2.73
CA LEU A 292 -0.41 -18.71 1.38
C LEU A 292 -1.86 -18.24 1.32
N GLY A 293 -2.66 -18.50 2.35
CA GLY A 293 -4.03 -18.02 2.46
C GLY A 293 -4.13 -16.50 2.52
N PHE A 294 -3.23 -15.84 3.25
CA PHE A 294 -3.14 -14.38 3.29
C PHE A 294 -2.86 -13.78 1.91
N PHE A 295 -1.83 -14.28 1.20
CA PHE A 295 -1.52 -13.79 -0.15
C PHE A 295 -2.59 -14.17 -1.17
N ALA A 296 -3.15 -15.38 -1.10
CA ALA A 296 -4.25 -15.82 -1.96
C ALA A 296 -5.50 -14.95 -1.77
N LEU A 297 -5.82 -14.59 -0.52
CA LEU A 297 -6.92 -13.67 -0.22
C LEU A 297 -6.67 -12.31 -0.87
N LEU A 298 -5.47 -11.74 -0.74
CA LEU A 298 -5.12 -10.48 -1.40
C LEU A 298 -5.25 -10.57 -2.93
N LEU A 299 -4.83 -11.67 -3.54
CA LEU A 299 -4.95 -11.89 -4.99
C LEU A 299 -6.41 -12.02 -5.44
N VAL A 300 -7.28 -12.60 -4.60
CA VAL A 300 -8.67 -12.92 -4.95
C VAL A 300 -9.64 -11.79 -4.61
N ILE A 301 -9.34 -10.93 -3.61
CA ILE A 301 -10.15 -9.76 -3.20
C ILE A 301 -10.69 -8.92 -4.36
N PRO A 302 -9.90 -8.52 -5.38
CA PRO A 302 -10.39 -7.72 -6.50
C PRO A 302 -11.49 -8.38 -7.33
N TYR A 303 -11.57 -9.72 -7.28
CA TYR A 303 -12.47 -10.52 -8.12
C TYR A 303 -13.70 -11.01 -7.37
N LEU A 304 -13.65 -11.16 -6.04
CA LEU A 304 -14.75 -11.72 -5.22
C LEU A 304 -16.05 -10.91 -5.29
N LEU A 305 -15.98 -9.62 -5.63
CA LEU A 305 -17.07 -8.68 -5.43
C LEU A 305 -17.36 -7.84 -6.68
N ARG A 306 -17.17 -8.43 -7.87
CA ARG A 306 -17.47 -7.79 -9.15
C ARG A 306 -18.98 -7.57 -9.28
N ASP A 307 -19.44 -6.33 -9.10
CA ASP A 307 -20.85 -5.99 -9.30
C ASP A 307 -21.12 -5.87 -10.80
N SER A 308 -22.15 -6.56 -11.28
CA SER A 308 -22.45 -6.67 -12.72
C SER A 308 -23.08 -5.41 -13.32
N ARG A 309 -23.48 -4.44 -12.46
CA ARG A 309 -24.08 -3.18 -12.90
C ARG A 309 -23.06 -2.05 -12.81
N ARG A 310 -22.53 -1.64 -13.97
CA ARG A 310 -21.68 -0.45 -14.10
C ARG A 310 -22.58 0.79 -14.09
N ASN A 311 -22.60 1.52 -12.98
CA ASN A 311 -23.10 2.89 -12.91
C ASN A 311 -22.02 3.82 -13.46
N ILE A 312 -21.93 3.88 -14.79
CA ILE A 312 -20.92 4.70 -15.48
C ILE A 312 -21.28 6.17 -15.32
N ALA A 313 -20.27 7.04 -15.24
CA ALA A 313 -20.52 8.48 -15.29
C ALA A 313 -21.13 8.83 -16.65
N HIS A 314 -22.21 9.60 -16.66
CA HIS A 314 -22.89 10.09 -17.84
C HIS A 314 -22.68 11.60 -17.95
N VAL A 315 -22.32 12.08 -19.14
CA VAL A 315 -22.14 13.52 -19.39
C VAL A 315 -23.45 14.09 -19.93
N VAL A 316 -24.02 15.05 -19.22
CA VAL A 316 -25.17 15.84 -19.65
C VAL A 316 -24.68 16.88 -20.67
N ARG A 317 -24.85 16.55 -21.95
CA ARG A 317 -24.28 17.32 -23.06
C ARG A 317 -24.68 18.79 -23.06
N ASP A 318 -25.92 19.09 -22.66
CA ASP A 318 -26.46 20.46 -22.66
C ASP A 318 -25.81 21.37 -21.60
N LYS A 319 -25.25 20.78 -20.55
CA LYS A 319 -24.55 21.51 -19.47
C LYS A 319 -23.03 21.54 -19.65
N CYS A 320 -22.48 20.68 -20.51
CA CYS A 320 -21.04 20.55 -20.67
C CYS A 320 -20.46 21.74 -21.47
N VAL A 321 -19.67 22.58 -20.81
CA VAL A 321 -19.03 23.75 -21.44
C VAL A 321 -17.65 23.45 -22.04
N GLY A 322 -17.12 22.24 -21.85
CA GLY A 322 -15.82 21.85 -22.42
C GLY A 322 -14.57 22.33 -21.70
N CYS A 323 -14.67 22.77 -20.43
CA CYS A 323 -13.55 23.29 -19.62
C CYS A 323 -12.45 22.26 -19.29
N GLN A 324 -12.65 20.98 -19.62
CA GLN A 324 -11.70 19.86 -19.44
C GLN A 324 -11.39 19.45 -17.99
N LEU A 325 -11.86 20.18 -16.98
CA LEU A 325 -11.51 19.94 -15.58
C LEU A 325 -11.83 18.51 -15.13
N CYS A 326 -13.02 18.00 -15.46
CA CYS A 326 -13.40 16.61 -15.21
C CYS A 326 -12.47 15.57 -15.86
N ALA A 327 -11.90 15.86 -17.04
CA ALA A 327 -10.97 14.96 -17.74
C ALA A 327 -9.56 15.01 -17.16
N ILE A 328 -9.15 16.20 -16.70
CA ILE A 328 -7.89 16.44 -15.97
C ILE A 328 -7.96 15.69 -14.63
N ASP A 329 -9.05 15.86 -13.90
CA ASP A 329 -9.20 15.34 -12.54
C ASP A 329 -9.60 13.88 -12.49
N CYS A 330 -10.13 13.31 -13.58
CA CYS A 330 -10.45 11.90 -13.64
C CYS A 330 -9.18 11.06 -13.37
N PRO A 331 -9.10 10.37 -12.20
CA PRO A 331 -7.91 9.59 -11.84
C PRO A 331 -7.74 8.34 -12.72
N TYR A 332 -8.72 8.07 -13.59
CA TYR A 332 -8.83 6.85 -14.38
C TYR A 332 -8.62 7.05 -15.87
N ALA A 333 -8.45 8.31 -16.30
CA ALA A 333 -8.54 8.65 -17.72
C ALA A 333 -9.83 8.08 -18.35
N ALA A 334 -10.90 7.99 -17.56
CA ALA A 334 -12.19 7.54 -18.02
C ALA A 334 -12.90 8.64 -18.80
N ILE A 335 -12.52 9.91 -18.64
CA ILE A 335 -13.10 11.01 -19.39
C ILE A 335 -12.09 11.49 -20.42
N GLN A 336 -12.53 11.58 -21.67
CA GLN A 336 -11.79 12.14 -22.78
C GLN A 336 -12.55 13.33 -23.35
N MET A 337 -11.83 14.35 -23.77
CA MET A 337 -12.42 15.52 -24.41
C MET A 337 -12.43 15.28 -25.92
N VAL A 338 -13.63 15.22 -26.51
CA VAL A 338 -13.83 14.87 -27.91
C VAL A 338 -14.47 16.05 -28.65
N PRO A 339 -13.88 16.51 -29.77
CA PRO A 339 -14.52 17.50 -30.63
C PRO A 339 -15.85 16.92 -31.15
N THR A 340 -16.95 17.57 -30.83
CA THR A 340 -18.30 17.15 -31.19
C THR A 340 -18.98 18.29 -31.95
N TRP A 341 -19.57 17.99 -33.10
CA TRP A 341 -20.24 19.00 -33.91
C TRP A 341 -21.47 19.58 -33.19
N ASN A 342 -21.52 20.91 -33.03
CA ASN A 342 -22.69 21.61 -32.51
C ASN A 342 -23.50 22.19 -33.67
N GLU A 343 -24.68 21.63 -33.93
CA GLU A 343 -25.56 22.06 -35.01
C GLU A 343 -26.07 23.51 -34.84
N ARG A 344 -26.30 23.96 -33.60
CA ARG A 344 -26.77 25.34 -33.33
C ARG A 344 -25.71 26.39 -33.64
N LYS A 345 -24.45 26.10 -33.29
CA LYS A 345 -23.33 27.06 -33.49
C LYS A 345 -22.60 26.86 -34.83
N LYS A 346 -22.95 25.83 -35.60
CA LYS A 346 -22.25 25.41 -36.85
C LYS A 346 -20.73 25.32 -36.69
N LYS A 347 -20.26 24.85 -35.53
CA LYS A 347 -18.83 24.67 -35.22
C LYS A 347 -18.64 23.51 -34.24
N PRO A 348 -17.45 22.88 -34.17
CA PRO A 348 -17.18 21.85 -33.18
C PRO A 348 -17.07 22.46 -31.76
N ASP A 349 -17.83 21.91 -30.82
CA ASP A 349 -17.67 22.13 -29.39
C ASP A 349 -16.82 20.98 -28.81
N LEU A 350 -16.08 21.25 -27.73
CA LEU A 350 -15.28 20.21 -27.07
C LEU A 350 -16.10 19.61 -25.92
N LEU A 351 -16.55 18.36 -26.07
CA LEU A 351 -17.42 17.72 -25.07
C LEU A 351 -16.69 16.59 -24.33
N ALA A 352 -17.00 16.43 -23.05
CA ALA A 352 -16.54 15.31 -22.26
C ALA A 352 -17.26 14.02 -22.68
N VAL A 353 -16.51 12.95 -22.89
CA VAL A 353 -17.03 11.61 -23.19
C VAL A 353 -16.42 10.61 -22.22
N VAL A 354 -17.28 9.81 -21.59
CA VAL A 354 -16.84 8.78 -20.65
C VAL A 354 -16.56 7.47 -21.40
N TYR A 355 -15.37 6.92 -21.20
CA TYR A 355 -14.92 5.61 -21.66
C TYR A 355 -15.27 4.55 -20.60
N PRO A 356 -16.34 3.76 -20.79
CA PRO A 356 -16.88 2.88 -19.76
C PRO A 356 -15.90 1.89 -19.13
N PRO A 357 -14.97 1.25 -19.88
CA PRO A 357 -14.02 0.30 -19.29
C PRO A 357 -13.06 0.90 -18.26
N ARG A 358 -12.87 2.23 -18.26
CA ARG A 358 -12.01 2.93 -17.30
C ARG A 358 -12.80 3.61 -16.17
N CYS A 359 -14.12 3.72 -16.27
CA CYS A 359 -14.90 4.35 -15.21
C CYS A 359 -15.02 3.39 -14.01
N SER A 360 -14.57 3.80 -12.82
CA SER A 360 -14.84 3.08 -11.56
C SER A 360 -15.68 3.90 -10.58
N GLU A 361 -16.60 4.71 -11.10
CA GLU A 361 -17.72 5.25 -10.29
C GLU A 361 -17.31 6.05 -9.05
N CYS A 362 -16.11 6.65 -9.05
CA CYS A 362 -15.56 7.30 -7.87
C CYS A 362 -16.15 8.69 -7.56
N GLY A 363 -16.93 9.26 -8.47
CA GLY A 363 -17.54 10.58 -8.31
C GLY A 363 -16.60 11.79 -8.42
N VAL A 364 -15.27 11.62 -8.55
CA VAL A 364 -14.32 12.76 -8.64
C VAL A 364 -14.71 13.74 -9.75
N CYS A 365 -15.09 13.22 -10.91
CA CYS A 365 -15.53 14.03 -12.04
C CYS A 365 -16.80 14.85 -11.79
N ILE A 366 -17.65 14.44 -10.85
CA ILE A 366 -18.85 15.18 -10.43
C ILE A 366 -18.41 16.39 -9.61
N GLY A 367 -17.54 16.18 -8.62
CA GLY A 367 -17.02 17.26 -7.78
C GLY A 367 -16.14 18.26 -8.54
N SER A 368 -15.49 17.83 -9.62
CA SER A 368 -14.70 18.69 -10.51
C SER A 368 -15.53 19.43 -11.57
N CYS A 369 -16.85 19.28 -11.59
CA CYS A 369 -17.70 19.88 -12.61
C CYS A 369 -18.59 20.97 -12.01
N ASP A 370 -18.16 22.22 -12.11
CA ASP A 370 -18.92 23.40 -11.63
C ASP A 370 -20.24 23.64 -12.39
N PHE A 371 -20.46 22.92 -13.49
CA PHE A 371 -21.63 23.08 -14.38
C PHE A 371 -22.64 21.94 -14.25
N ASP A 372 -22.44 21.01 -13.29
CA ASP A 372 -23.29 19.84 -13.08
C ASP A 372 -23.51 19.02 -14.36
N ALA A 373 -22.49 18.99 -15.22
CA ALA A 373 -22.54 18.32 -16.51
C ALA A 373 -22.20 16.83 -16.43
N ILE A 374 -21.93 16.30 -15.23
CA ILE A 374 -21.60 14.90 -15.01
C ILE A 374 -22.51 14.32 -13.95
N GLU A 375 -23.24 13.28 -14.34
CA GLU A 375 -24.12 12.53 -13.46
C GLU A 375 -23.57 11.13 -13.25
N LEU A 376 -23.71 10.62 -12.03
CA LEU A 376 -23.40 9.25 -11.68
C LEU A 376 -24.59 8.72 -10.92
N SER A 377 -25.24 7.67 -11.41
CA SER A 377 -26.45 7.13 -10.77
C SER A 377 -26.19 6.73 -9.32
N SER A 378 -24.99 6.25 -8.99
CA SER A 378 -24.60 5.90 -7.61
C SER A 378 -24.31 7.09 -6.68
N MET A 379 -24.12 8.30 -7.23
CA MET A 379 -23.87 9.55 -6.49
C MET A 379 -24.59 10.71 -7.19
N PRO A 380 -25.92 10.84 -7.04
CA PRO A 380 -26.62 12.00 -7.55
C PRO A 380 -26.08 13.24 -6.84
N TYR A 381 -25.52 14.17 -7.62
CA TYR A 381 -25.11 15.47 -7.12
C TYR A 381 -26.33 16.21 -6.60
N LYS A 382 -26.26 16.67 -5.34
CA LYS A 382 -27.23 17.61 -4.79
C LYS A 382 -26.60 19.00 -4.84
N PRO A 383 -27.28 19.98 -5.46
CA PRO A 383 -26.89 21.39 -5.35
C PRO A 383 -26.67 21.78 -3.88
N ILE A 384 -25.74 22.69 -3.63
CA ILE A 384 -25.42 23.15 -2.27
C ILE A 384 -26.68 23.71 -1.60
N GLU A 385 -27.57 24.37 -2.36
CA GLU A 385 -28.84 24.89 -1.86
C GLU A 385 -29.75 23.79 -1.31
N ASP A 386 -29.79 22.63 -1.98
CA ASP A 386 -30.58 21.48 -1.54
C ASP A 386 -29.95 20.82 -0.31
N LEU A 387 -28.62 20.77 -0.26
CA LEU A 387 -27.86 20.28 0.91
C LEU A 387 -28.05 21.20 2.12
N VAL A 388 -28.02 22.52 1.91
CA VAL A 388 -28.29 23.54 2.94
C VAL A 388 -29.74 23.46 3.39
N ARG A 389 -30.70 23.25 2.49
CA ARG A 389 -32.12 23.05 2.84
C ARG A 389 -32.35 21.77 3.65
N ASP A 390 -31.63 20.69 3.34
CA ASP A 390 -31.72 19.42 4.06
C ASP A 390 -31.01 19.46 5.42
N LEU A 391 -29.97 20.30 5.56
CA LEU A 391 -29.22 20.51 6.80
C LEU A 391 -29.77 21.67 7.65
N ALA A 392 -30.64 22.51 7.08
CA ALA A 392 -31.33 23.55 7.81
C ALA A 392 -32.14 22.90 8.95
N PRO A 393 -31.99 23.34 10.20
CA PRO A 393 -32.73 22.77 11.31
C PRO A 393 -34.23 22.89 11.01
N LYS A 394 -34.97 21.77 11.12
CA LYS A 394 -36.44 21.70 11.02
C LYS A 394 -37.13 22.45 12.17
N ARG A 395 -36.81 23.72 12.39
CA ARG A 395 -37.30 24.53 13.50
C ARG A 395 -37.83 25.90 13.09
N ALA A 396 -38.13 26.14 11.82
CA ALA A 396 -38.62 27.45 11.38
C ALA A 396 -39.78 27.38 10.36
N VAL A 397 -40.63 26.34 10.41
CA VAL A 397 -41.86 26.29 9.60
C VAL A 397 -43.11 26.01 10.44
N ALA A 398 -42.98 25.89 11.77
CA ALA A 398 -44.15 25.77 12.67
C ALA A 398 -44.68 27.13 13.16
N ASP A 399 -43.88 28.20 13.09
CA ASP A 399 -44.21 29.49 13.75
C ASP A 399 -44.75 30.55 12.76
N ALA A 400 -45.14 30.16 11.54
CA ALA A 400 -45.73 31.06 10.55
C ALA A 400 -47.15 30.66 10.10
N ALA A 401 -47.79 29.72 10.81
CA ALA A 401 -49.17 29.29 10.56
C ALA A 401 -50.09 29.45 11.79
N GLY A 402 -49.66 30.23 12.77
CA GLY A 402 -50.44 30.54 13.97
C GLY A 402 -49.99 31.87 14.56
N ASP A 403 -50.42 32.96 13.94
CA ASP A 403 -50.89 34.21 14.59
C ASP A 403 -51.57 35.09 13.54
#